data_AF-A0A1N7S6W3-F1
#
_entry.id   AF-A0A1N7S6W3-F1
#
_cell.length_a   1.000
_cell.length_b   1.000
_cell.length_c   1.000
_cell.angle_alpha   90.00
_cell.angle_beta   90.00
_cell.angle_gamma   90.00
#
_symmetry.space_group_name_H-M   'P 1'
#
loop_
_entity.id
_entity.type
_entity.pdbx_description
1 polymer ?
#
loop_
_entity_poly.entity_id
_entity_poly.type
_entity_poly.pdbx_seq_one_letter_code
_entity_poly.pdbx_strand_id
1 'polypeptide(L)'
;MLSKPGNWEKYYHGDDQERRLLRTYSYSDRVRYYWADPEIDAAAQKLISNLTDFSISENLLSRYMPEQYWQFRRGLVDASPMSLVQSKVREVIGVYAAACKA
;
A
#
# COMPACT_ATOMS: atom_id res chain seq x y z
N MET A 1 9.14 0.33 13.32
CA MET A 1 9.12 1.82 13.34
C MET A 1 9.30 2.43 14.73
N LEU A 2 8.59 1.98 15.77
CA LEU A 2 8.78 2.52 17.14
C LEU A 2 10.18 2.21 17.71
N SER A 3 10.66 0.99 17.51
CA SER A 3 12.01 0.54 17.91
C SER A 3 13.15 1.18 17.12
N LYS A 4 12.85 1.77 15.95
CA LYS A 4 13.83 2.39 15.04
C LYS A 4 13.28 3.74 14.56
N PRO A 5 13.16 4.77 15.42
CA PRO A 5 12.38 5.98 15.09
C PRO A 5 13.09 6.97 14.14
N GLY A 6 14.39 6.76 13.87
CA GLY A 6 15.26 7.72 13.20
C GLY A 6 14.79 8.23 11.83
N ASN A 7 14.02 7.45 11.07
CA ASN A 7 13.52 7.90 9.77
C ASN A 7 12.22 8.72 9.85
N TRP A 8 11.53 8.83 10.99
CA TRP A 8 10.25 9.56 11.09
C TRP A 8 10.17 10.57 12.24
N GLU A 9 10.92 10.40 13.33
CA GLU A 9 10.76 11.17 14.57
C GLU A 9 10.91 12.69 14.39
N LYS A 10 11.83 13.13 13.52
CA LYS A 10 12.03 14.56 13.23
C LYS A 10 10.91 15.20 12.41
N TYR A 11 10.02 14.40 11.81
CA TYR A 11 8.98 14.85 10.89
C TYR A 11 7.58 14.80 11.51
N TYR A 12 7.35 13.90 12.46
CA TYR A 12 6.03 13.70 13.08
C TYR A 12 6.05 14.21 14.51
N HIS A 13 5.32 15.31 14.73
CA HIS A 13 5.16 15.97 16.02
C HIS A 13 3.79 15.65 16.62
N GLY A 14 3.52 16.23 17.79
CA GLY A 14 2.28 15.98 18.53
C GLY A 14 2.41 14.86 19.56
N ASP A 15 1.27 14.44 20.09
CA ASP A 15 1.16 13.36 21.06
C ASP A 15 1.36 11.96 20.42
N ASP A 16 1.31 10.91 21.23
CA ASP A 16 1.53 9.54 20.75
C ASP A 16 0.47 9.04 19.78
N GLN A 17 -0.78 9.51 19.92
CA GLN A 17 -1.88 9.14 19.04
C GLN A 17 -1.74 9.83 17.68
N GLU A 18 -1.39 11.11 17.67
CA GLU A 18 -1.07 11.90 16.47
C GLU A 18 0.13 11.29 15.74
N ARG A 19 1.22 10.99 16.46
CA ARG A 19 2.40 10.32 15.88
C ARG A 19 2.06 8.94 15.32
N ARG A 20 1.18 8.17 15.98
CA ARG A 20 0.71 6.87 15.47
C ARG A 20 -0.06 7.01 14.16
N LEU A 21 -0.95 8.00 14.09
CA LEU A 21 -1.68 8.34 12.88
C LEU A 21 -0.70 8.73 11.76
N LEU A 22 0.24 9.62 12.03
CA LEU A 22 1.20 10.12 11.04
C LEU A 22 2.16 9.02 10.54
N ARG A 23 2.56 8.06 11.37
CA ARG A 23 3.36 6.90 10.93
C ARG A 23 2.66 6.04 9.89
N THR A 24 1.32 6.09 9.82
CA THR A 24 0.52 5.25 8.92
C THR A 24 -0.03 6.04 7.74
N TYR A 25 -0.45 7.29 7.95
CA TYR A 25 -1.28 8.02 6.99
C TYR A 25 -0.70 9.36 6.54
N SER A 26 0.48 9.75 7.03
CA SER A 26 1.09 11.01 6.59
C SER A 26 1.52 10.94 5.12
N TYR A 27 1.21 11.98 4.34
CA TYR A 27 1.69 12.15 2.97
C TYR A 27 3.21 12.23 2.83
N SER A 28 3.94 12.47 3.93
CA SER A 28 5.41 12.42 3.91
C SER A 28 5.97 11.01 3.73
N ASP A 29 5.13 9.96 3.88
CA ASP A 29 5.43 8.57 3.57
C ASP A 29 6.76 8.08 4.16
N ARG A 30 7.02 8.40 5.44
CA ARG A 30 8.30 8.02 6.07
C ARG A 30 8.41 6.51 6.32
N VAL A 31 7.30 5.77 6.18
CA VAL A 31 7.29 4.30 6.20
C VAL A 31 8.11 3.69 5.05
N ARG A 32 8.29 4.41 3.92
CA ARG A 32 9.06 3.90 2.78
C ARG A 32 10.49 3.46 3.10
N TYR A 33 11.12 4.09 4.10
CA TYR A 33 12.49 3.77 4.52
C TYR A 33 12.58 2.47 5.32
N TYR A 34 11.46 1.83 5.62
CA TYR A 34 11.40 0.60 6.40
C TYR A 34 11.11 -0.63 5.54
N TRP A 35 10.71 -0.49 4.27
CA TRP A 35 10.42 -1.65 3.41
C TRP A 35 11.64 -2.54 3.13
N ALA A 36 12.85 -1.98 3.17
CA ALA A 36 14.09 -2.73 3.00
C ALA A 36 14.59 -3.39 4.30
N ASP A 37 13.89 -3.22 5.43
CA ASP A 37 14.21 -3.93 6.67
C ASP A 37 13.86 -5.42 6.50
N PRO A 38 14.79 -6.36 6.78
CA PRO A 38 14.55 -7.79 6.56
C PRO A 38 13.33 -8.36 7.31
N GLU A 39 13.02 -7.83 8.50
CA GLU A 39 11.86 -8.28 9.27
C GLU A 39 10.55 -7.86 8.59
N ILE A 40 10.53 -6.67 8.01
CA ILE A 40 9.36 -6.09 7.33
C ILE A 40 9.18 -6.73 5.96
N ASP A 41 10.25 -6.93 5.20
CA ASP A 41 10.21 -7.65 3.92
C ASP A 41 9.69 -9.08 4.10
N ALA A 42 10.22 -9.82 5.08
CA ALA A 42 9.74 -11.17 5.39
C ALA A 42 8.26 -11.20 5.80
N ALA A 43 7.82 -10.23 6.61
CA ALA A 43 6.41 -10.11 6.99
C ALA A 43 5.50 -9.79 5.78
N ALA A 44 5.94 -8.90 4.89
CA ALA A 44 5.20 -8.55 3.68
C ALA A 44 5.11 -9.74 2.71
N GLN A 45 6.21 -10.46 2.49
CA GLN A 45 6.23 -11.67 1.66
C GLN A 45 5.33 -12.76 2.22
N LYS A 46 5.34 -12.97 3.55
CA LYS A 46 4.43 -13.91 4.21
C LYS A 46 2.96 -13.53 3.99
N LEU A 47 2.63 -12.24 4.08
CA LEU A 47 1.27 -11.76 3.80
C LEU A 47 0.86 -12.05 2.35
N ILE A 48 1.71 -11.72 1.37
CA ILE A 48 1.44 -11.97 -0.05
C ILE A 48 1.29 -13.47 -0.31
N SER A 49 2.16 -14.31 0.24
CA SER A 49 2.07 -15.77 0.13
C SER A 49 0.74 -16.28 0.67
N ASN A 50 0.38 -15.91 1.91
CA ASN A 50 -0.87 -16.33 2.52
C ASN A 50 -2.08 -15.91 1.66
N LEU A 51 -2.09 -14.69 1.13
CA LEU A 51 -3.19 -14.20 0.31
C LEU A 51 -3.22 -14.81 -1.10
N THR A 52 -2.12 -15.40 -1.58
CA THR A 52 -2.08 -16.07 -2.88
C THR A 52 -2.83 -17.40 -2.86
N ASP A 53 -2.88 -18.05 -1.69
CA ASP A 53 -3.54 -19.34 -1.51
C ASP A 53 -5.07 -19.24 -1.40
N PHE A 54 -5.63 -18.02 -1.36
CA PHE A 54 -7.08 -17.78 -1.25
C PHE A 54 -7.59 -16.85 -2.33
N SER A 55 -8.79 -17.13 -2.82
CA SER A 55 -9.54 -16.16 -3.63
C SER A 55 -10.11 -15.07 -2.72
N ILE A 56 -9.70 -13.83 -2.92
CA ILE A 56 -10.23 -12.68 -2.16
C ILE A 56 -11.70 -12.48 -2.52
N SER A 57 -12.57 -12.39 -1.50
CA SER A 57 -13.99 -12.08 -1.70
C SER A 57 -14.17 -10.68 -2.31
N GLU A 58 -15.01 -10.57 -3.34
CA GLU A 58 -15.33 -9.28 -3.98
C GLU A 58 -15.85 -8.22 -3.01
N ASN A 59 -16.58 -8.63 -1.96
CA ASN A 59 -17.09 -7.71 -0.94
C ASN A 59 -15.95 -7.05 -0.16
N LEU A 60 -14.89 -7.80 0.15
CA LEU A 60 -13.70 -7.28 0.81
C LEU A 60 -12.91 -6.39 -0.15
N LEU A 61 -12.79 -6.80 -1.42
CA LEU A 61 -12.12 -5.98 -2.42
C LEU A 61 -12.85 -4.63 -2.60
N SER A 62 -14.17 -4.63 -2.69
CA SER A 62 -14.99 -3.41 -2.75
C SER A 62 -14.83 -2.53 -1.52
N ARG A 63 -14.69 -3.12 -0.32
CA ARG A 63 -14.54 -2.38 0.94
C ARG A 63 -13.17 -1.72 1.09
N TYR A 64 -12.10 -2.43 0.72
CA TYR A 64 -10.72 -2.01 1.03
C TYR A 64 -9.94 -1.47 -0.17
N MET A 65 -10.30 -1.86 -1.40
CA MET A 65 -9.66 -1.42 -2.64
C MET A 65 -10.72 -1.12 -3.72
N PRO A 66 -11.56 -0.09 -3.53
CA PRO A 66 -12.75 0.15 -4.35
C PRO A 66 -12.45 0.33 -5.84
N GLU A 67 -11.32 0.94 -6.20
CA GLU A 67 -10.96 1.12 -7.61
C GLU A 67 -10.44 -0.17 -8.25
N GLN A 68 -9.69 -0.97 -7.51
CA GLN A 68 -9.28 -2.30 -7.96
C GLN A 68 -10.48 -3.22 -8.12
N TYR A 69 -11.52 -3.10 -7.29
CA TYR A 69 -12.78 -3.81 -7.47
C TYR A 69 -13.41 -3.51 -8.83
N TRP A 70 -13.53 -2.23 -9.21
CA TRP A 70 -14.06 -1.87 -10.52
C TRP A 70 -13.17 -2.34 -11.67
N GLN A 71 -11.85 -2.31 -11.50
CA GLN A 71 -10.91 -2.86 -12.49
C GLN A 71 -11.07 -4.37 -12.65
N PHE A 72 -11.23 -5.11 -11.54
CA PHE A 72 -11.47 -6.55 -11.54
C PHE A 72 -12.79 -6.88 -12.26
N ARG A 73 -13.87 -6.17 -11.92
CA ARG A 73 -15.19 -6.32 -12.58
C ARG A 73 -15.16 -6.02 -14.08
N ARG A 74 -14.19 -5.24 -14.55
CA ARG A 74 -13.95 -4.92 -15.97
C ARG A 74 -12.92 -5.85 -16.64
N GLY A 75 -12.38 -6.84 -15.93
CA GLY A 75 -11.38 -7.77 -16.45
C GLY A 75 -9.99 -7.15 -16.67
N LEU A 76 -9.67 -6.02 -16.02
CA LEU A 76 -8.39 -5.32 -16.16
C LEU A 76 -7.32 -5.83 -15.19
N VAL A 77 -7.73 -6.48 -14.10
CA VAL A 77 -6.86 -7.12 -13.10
C VAL A 77 -7.48 -8.46 -12.69
N ASP A 78 -6.66 -9.40 -12.22
CA ASP A 78 -7.08 -10.76 -11.84
C ASP A 78 -7.38 -10.94 -10.34
N ALA A 79 -7.26 -9.87 -9.55
CA ALA A 79 -7.40 -9.86 -8.10
C ALA A 79 -6.38 -10.73 -7.30
N SER A 80 -5.30 -11.21 -7.93
CA SER A 80 -4.13 -11.70 -7.20
C SER A 80 -3.50 -10.58 -6.36
N PRO A 81 -2.88 -10.87 -5.20
CA PRO A 81 -2.36 -9.83 -4.32
C PRO A 81 -1.38 -8.87 -5.02
N MET A 82 -0.50 -9.41 -5.87
CA MET A 82 0.46 -8.59 -6.61
C MET A 82 -0.18 -7.80 -7.76
N SER A 83 -1.22 -8.31 -8.43
CA SER A 83 -1.92 -7.52 -9.45
C SER A 83 -2.63 -6.31 -8.82
N LEU A 84 -3.19 -6.47 -7.62
CA LEU A 84 -3.84 -5.41 -6.85
C LEU A 84 -2.85 -4.32 -6.43
N VAL A 85 -1.68 -4.71 -5.87
CA VAL A 85 -0.61 -3.76 -5.50
C VAL A 85 -0.12 -2.99 -6.72
N GLN A 86 0.18 -3.68 -7.82
CA GLN A 86 0.66 -3.05 -9.05
C GLN A 86 -0.41 -2.14 -9.69
N SER A 87 -1.69 -2.53 -9.63
CA SER A 87 -2.80 -1.68 -10.07
C SER A 87 -2.83 -0.38 -9.28
N LYS A 88 -2.68 -0.44 -7.95
CA LYS A 88 -2.71 0.75 -7.11
C LYS A 88 -1.58 1.73 -7.42
N VAL A 89 -0.37 1.21 -7.67
CA VAL A 89 0.77 2.03 -8.13
C VAL A 89 0.50 2.61 -9.52
N ARG A 90 -0.09 1.83 -10.42
CA ARG A 90 -0.43 2.26 -11.79
C ARG A 90 -1.46 3.38 -11.84
N GLU A 91 -2.33 3.54 -10.83
CA GLU A 91 -3.23 4.71 -10.76
C GLU A 91 -2.44 6.01 -10.76
N VAL A 92 -1.42 6.13 -9.90
CA VAL A 92 -0.59 7.32 -9.82
C VAL A 92 0.21 7.51 -11.11
N ILE A 93 0.86 6.46 -11.60
CA ILE A 93 1.61 6.50 -12.87
C ILE A 93 0.70 6.94 -14.03
N GLY A 94 -0.54 6.48 -14.06
CA GLY A 94 -1.53 6.81 -15.07
C GLY A 94 -1.85 8.30 -15.15
N VAL A 95 -1.89 8.99 -14.00
CA VAL A 95 -2.08 10.46 -13.95
C VAL A 95 -0.92 11.17 -14.64
N TYR A 96 0.33 10.79 -14.34
CA TYR A 96 1.51 11.36 -14.99
C TYR A 96 1.54 11.03 -16.48
N ALA A 97 1.27 9.78 -16.84
CA ALA A 97 1.27 9.34 -18.24
C ALA A 97 0.22 10.09 -19.07
N ALA A 98 -0.96 10.37 -18.52
CA ALA A 98 -2.00 11.16 -19.20
C ALA A 98 -1.55 12.60 -19.45
N ALA A 99 -0.85 13.22 -18.49
CA ALA A 99 -0.32 14.57 -18.63
C ALA A 99 0.86 14.68 -19.62
N CYS A 100 1.55 13.57 -19.90
CA CYS A 100 2.71 13.53 -20.81
C CYS A 100 2.39 13.01 -22.22
N LYS A 101 1.16 12.57 -22.49
CA LYS A 101 0.74 12.18 -23.84
C LYS A 101 0.39 13.45 -24.63
N ALA A 102 1.19 13.74 -25.65
CA ALA A 102 0.91 14.76 -26.66
C ALA A 102 -0.19 14.30 -27.62
#